data_AF-A0A2D7ZF93-F1
#
_entry.id   AF-A0A2D7ZF93-F1
#
_cell.length_a   1.000
_cell.length_b   1.000
_cell.length_c   1.000
_cell.angle_alpha   90.00
_cell.angle_beta   90.00
_cell.angle_gamma   90.00
#
_symmetry.space_group_name_H-M   'P 1'
#
loop_
_entity.id
_entity.type
_entity.pdbx_description
1 polymer ?
#
loop_
_entity_poly.entity_id
_entity_poly.type
_entity_poly.pdbx_seq_one_letter_code
_entity_poly.pdbx_strand_id
1 'polypeptide(L)'
;MQFRVNSHRERRYKCYVCKPDRKNASMQSNKRRANATSDALARLTELEDKVEQLAVQFDFYGSSIETIRDTVIEDVIGVTQERVQQVTGEIIERLVNKRITDFKEGMWAQMRSIDNKHEAKDDVVHEQLEDVHGKIGNLNVRIHELQQQIIAERESMKEAFELVGEGKTAESVMSKSRKTAASNLLKNRLLVSNISIPKGHYKVLVKIVNDCWVRAGREGKSHTDVDYDMKAIALIMGSALANAQRYTRELREMGLIGKRKITTPFGERGVRYRYHITNATLDHFQALEKQKEEKSK
;
A
#
# COMPACT_ATOMS: atom_id res chain seq x y z
N MET A 1 -111.43 62.83 -49.52
CA MET A 1 -111.16 62.09 -50.77
C MET A 1 -109.89 61.28 -50.59
N GLN A 2 -110.00 59.97 -50.87
CA GLN A 2 -108.97 58.95 -50.76
C GLN A 2 -107.89 59.04 -51.86
N PHE A 3 -106.83 58.23 -51.66
CA PHE A 3 -105.85 57.69 -52.61
C PHE A 3 -104.52 58.48 -52.74
N ARG A 4 -103.32 57.87 -52.68
CA ARG A 4 -102.95 56.46 -52.91
C ARG A 4 -102.01 55.88 -51.85
N VAL A 5 -102.43 54.72 -51.37
CA VAL A 5 -101.63 53.70 -50.69
C VAL A 5 -100.59 53.18 -51.68
N ASN A 6 -99.34 53.60 -51.57
CA ASN A 6 -98.23 52.78 -52.05
C ASN A 6 -97.90 51.77 -50.95
N SER A 7 -98.13 50.52 -51.35
CA SER A 7 -98.25 49.35 -50.52
C SER A 7 -97.12 49.20 -49.50
N HIS A 8 -97.50 48.71 -48.33
CA HIS A 8 -96.63 48.15 -47.28
C HIS A 8 -95.64 47.07 -47.78
N ARG A 9 -95.69 46.71 -49.07
CA ARG A 9 -94.84 45.75 -49.77
C ARG A 9 -93.43 46.29 -50.01
N GLU A 10 -93.26 47.58 -50.29
CA GLU A 10 -91.92 48.13 -50.63
C GLU A 10 -90.97 48.26 -49.44
N ARG A 11 -91.47 48.36 -48.20
CA ARG A 11 -90.59 48.42 -47.02
C ARG A 11 -90.06 47.07 -46.56
N ARG A 12 -90.53 45.95 -47.12
CA ARG A 12 -90.08 44.59 -46.75
C ARG A 12 -88.88 44.07 -47.55
N TYR A 13 -88.33 44.85 -48.48
CA TYR A 13 -87.18 44.42 -49.28
C TYR A 13 -85.82 44.94 -48.79
N LYS A 14 -85.75 45.59 -47.62
CA LYS A 14 -84.46 46.06 -47.08
C LYS A 14 -83.76 44.96 -46.26
N CYS A 15 -82.82 44.31 -46.95
CA CYS A 15 -81.68 43.55 -46.43
C CYS A 15 -81.98 42.23 -45.68
N TYR A 16 -82.07 41.13 -46.44
CA TYR A 16 -82.02 39.74 -45.94
C TYR A 16 -80.71 39.37 -45.24
N VAL A 17 -79.70 40.24 -45.25
CA VAL A 17 -78.43 40.06 -44.54
C VAL A 17 -78.49 40.68 -43.14
N CYS A 18 -79.30 41.72 -42.93
CA CYS A 18 -79.25 42.60 -41.77
C CYS A 18 -80.34 42.32 -40.71
N LYS A 19 -81.46 41.67 -41.09
CA LYS A 19 -82.53 41.28 -40.16
C LYS A 19 -82.96 39.82 -40.39
N PRO A 20 -82.72 38.90 -39.45
CA PRO A 20 -83.12 37.51 -39.60
C PRO A 20 -84.64 37.38 -39.44
N ASP A 21 -85.32 37.07 -40.54
CA ASP A 21 -86.75 36.75 -40.53
C ASP A 21 -86.89 35.28 -40.10
N ARG A 22 -87.47 35.02 -38.92
CA ARG A 22 -87.50 33.70 -38.27
C ARG A 22 -88.14 32.60 -39.13
N LYS A 23 -88.95 32.97 -40.13
CA LYS A 23 -89.65 32.01 -40.99
C LYS A 23 -88.80 31.45 -42.13
N ASN A 24 -87.65 32.07 -42.47
CA ASN A 24 -86.81 31.68 -43.63
C ASN A 24 -85.32 31.44 -43.26
N ALA A 25 -85.04 31.02 -42.02
CA ALA A 25 -83.69 30.78 -41.52
C ALA A 25 -82.91 29.72 -42.34
N SER A 26 -83.61 28.71 -42.88
CA SER A 26 -83.02 27.65 -43.70
C SER A 26 -82.43 28.18 -45.02
N MET A 27 -83.19 28.99 -45.77
CA MET A 27 -82.69 29.59 -47.02
C MET A 27 -81.53 30.58 -46.79
N GLN A 28 -81.55 31.32 -45.68
CA GLN A 28 -80.45 32.23 -45.32
C GLN A 28 -79.18 31.47 -44.95
N SER A 29 -79.29 30.34 -44.24
CA SER A 29 -78.15 29.47 -43.93
C SER A 29 -77.53 28.87 -45.19
N ASN A 30 -78.35 28.37 -46.11
CA ASN A 30 -77.88 27.80 -47.37
C ASN A 30 -77.17 28.84 -48.25
N LYS A 31 -77.67 30.07 -48.32
CA LYS A 31 -77.03 31.15 -49.08
C LYS A 31 -75.71 31.61 -48.46
N ARG A 32 -75.61 31.65 -47.12
CA ARG A 32 -74.33 31.92 -46.42
C ARG A 32 -73.31 30.82 -46.65
N ARG A 33 -73.73 29.54 -46.62
CA ARG A 33 -72.87 28.41 -46.94
C ARG A 33 -72.38 28.46 -48.39
N ALA A 34 -73.26 28.75 -49.34
CA ALA A 34 -72.91 28.87 -50.76
C ALA A 34 -71.88 29.99 -51.03
N ASN A 35 -72.04 31.14 -50.38
CA ASN A 35 -71.06 32.23 -50.49
C ASN A 35 -69.73 31.87 -49.81
N ALA A 36 -69.77 31.23 -48.63
CA ALA A 36 -68.55 30.77 -47.95
C ALA A 36 -67.78 29.72 -48.75
N THR A 37 -68.48 28.82 -49.46
CA THR A 37 -67.84 27.85 -50.37
C THR A 37 -67.27 28.53 -51.61
N SER A 38 -67.94 29.57 -52.15
CA SER A 38 -67.42 30.34 -53.28
C SER A 38 -66.15 31.11 -52.91
N ASP A 39 -66.13 31.76 -51.74
CA ASP A 39 -64.95 32.48 -51.25
C ASP A 39 -63.80 31.52 -50.91
N ALA A 40 -64.12 30.32 -50.38
CA ALA A 40 -63.12 29.29 -50.13
C ALA A 40 -62.50 28.75 -51.44
N LEU A 41 -63.31 28.55 -52.48
CA LEU A 41 -62.82 28.13 -53.79
C LEU A 41 -61.94 29.21 -54.44
N ALA A 42 -62.34 30.48 -54.36
CA ALA A 42 -61.54 31.60 -54.88
C ALA A 42 -60.17 31.72 -54.16
N ARG A 43 -60.14 31.48 -52.84
CA ARG A 43 -58.89 31.44 -52.07
C ARG A 43 -58.02 30.23 -52.39
N LEU A 44 -58.63 29.09 -52.71
CA LEU A 44 -57.89 27.89 -53.13
C LEU A 44 -57.23 28.12 -54.49
N THR A 45 -57.94 28.71 -55.47
CA THR A 45 -57.36 29.05 -56.76
C THR A 45 -56.24 30.09 -56.64
N GLU A 46 -56.37 31.08 -55.75
CA GLU A 46 -55.30 32.06 -55.51
C GLU A 46 -54.08 31.44 -54.81
N LEU A 47 -54.28 30.39 -54.00
CA LEU A 47 -53.19 29.62 -53.38
C LEU A 47 -52.52 28.70 -54.40
N GLU A 48 -53.27 28.09 -55.32
CA GLU A 48 -52.73 27.29 -56.43
C GLU A 48 -51.82 28.14 -57.32
N ASP A 49 -52.26 29.34 -57.73
CA ASP A 49 -51.42 30.27 -58.52
C ASP A 49 -50.13 30.67 -57.77
N LYS A 50 -50.20 30.85 -56.45
CA LYS A 50 -49.01 31.15 -55.63
C LYS A 50 -48.08 29.96 -55.49
N VAL A 51 -48.62 28.74 -55.42
CA VAL A 51 -47.82 27.51 -55.40
C VAL A 51 -47.13 27.28 -56.74
N GLU A 52 -47.79 27.54 -57.87
CA GLU A 52 -47.16 27.48 -59.20
C GLU A 52 -46.04 28.53 -59.35
N GLN A 53 -46.27 29.77 -58.90
CA GLN A 53 -45.22 30.81 -58.92
C GLN A 53 -44.03 30.45 -58.04
N LEU A 54 -44.26 29.82 -56.89
CA LEU A 54 -43.19 29.32 -56.01
C LEU A 54 -42.47 28.12 -56.62
N ALA A 55 -43.17 27.22 -57.33
CA ALA A 55 -42.56 26.08 -58.00
C ALA A 55 -41.59 26.53 -59.11
N VAL A 56 -41.97 27.53 -59.91
CA VAL A 56 -41.10 28.13 -60.94
C VAL A 56 -39.87 28.82 -60.33
N GLN A 57 -40.01 29.42 -59.14
CA GLN A 57 -38.85 29.97 -58.40
C GLN A 57 -37.94 28.87 -57.85
N PHE A 58 -38.49 27.73 -57.40
CA PHE A 58 -37.72 26.62 -56.86
C PHE A 58 -36.92 25.86 -57.93
N ASP A 59 -37.42 25.76 -59.17
CA ASP A 59 -36.68 25.12 -60.28
C ASP A 59 -35.38 25.85 -60.65
N PHE A 60 -35.27 27.15 -60.37
CA PHE A 60 -34.04 27.93 -60.61
C PHE A 60 -32.97 27.71 -59.52
N TYR A 61 -33.37 27.26 -58.32
CA TYR A 61 -32.48 27.03 -57.17
C TYR A 61 -32.24 25.53 -56.87
N GLY A 62 -33.01 24.61 -57.45
CA GLY A 62 -32.91 23.17 -57.20
C GLY A 62 -31.50 22.59 -57.41
N SER A 63 -30.82 22.99 -58.49
CA SER A 63 -29.48 22.49 -58.83
C SER A 63 -28.36 23.01 -57.90
N SER A 64 -28.52 24.20 -57.33
CA SER A 64 -27.57 24.77 -56.36
C SER A 64 -27.86 24.34 -54.92
N ILE A 65 -29.12 24.11 -54.57
CA ILE A 65 -29.52 23.61 -53.25
C ILE A 65 -29.16 22.13 -53.08
N GLU A 66 -29.31 21.30 -54.12
CA GLU A 66 -28.91 19.89 -54.06
C GLU A 66 -27.39 19.74 -53.90
N THR A 67 -26.60 20.51 -54.66
CA THR A 67 -25.13 20.50 -54.51
C THR A 67 -24.67 21.06 -53.16
N ILE A 68 -25.28 22.13 -52.65
CA ILE A 68 -24.99 22.66 -51.30
C ILE A 68 -25.43 21.66 -50.21
N ARG A 69 -26.57 20.99 -50.39
CA ARG A 69 -27.06 19.96 -49.46
C ARG A 69 -26.11 18.77 -49.42
N ASP A 70 -25.67 18.28 -50.57
CA ASP A 70 -24.79 17.11 -50.64
C ASP A 70 -23.41 17.42 -50.04
N THR A 71 -22.85 18.60 -50.34
CA THR A 71 -21.59 19.05 -49.72
C THR A 71 -21.70 19.26 -48.21
N VAL A 72 -22.77 19.89 -47.72
CA VAL A 72 -22.98 20.07 -46.27
C VAL A 72 -23.23 18.72 -45.57
N ILE A 73 -23.93 17.78 -46.21
CA ILE A 73 -24.16 16.44 -45.66
C ILE A 73 -22.83 15.66 -45.60
N GLU A 74 -22.01 15.71 -46.64
CA GLU A 74 -20.68 15.07 -46.65
C GLU A 74 -19.75 15.65 -45.58
N ASP A 75 -19.70 16.97 -45.43
CA ASP A 75 -18.91 17.64 -44.39
C ASP A 75 -19.38 17.27 -42.98
N VAL A 76 -20.70 17.26 -42.75
CA VAL A 76 -21.27 16.85 -41.45
C VAL A 76 -20.99 15.38 -41.17
N ILE A 77 -21.09 14.50 -42.17
CA ILE A 77 -20.76 13.08 -42.01
C ILE A 77 -19.27 12.91 -41.72
N GLY A 78 -18.38 13.61 -42.43
CA GLY A 78 -16.93 13.56 -42.22
C GLY A 78 -16.54 14.00 -40.81
N VAL A 79 -17.00 15.18 -40.39
CA VAL A 79 -16.74 15.71 -39.03
C VAL A 79 -17.35 14.80 -37.95
N THR A 80 -18.53 14.23 -38.20
CA THR A 80 -19.16 13.30 -37.25
C THR A 80 -18.39 11.97 -37.17
N GLN A 81 -17.91 11.43 -38.30
CA GLN A 81 -17.10 10.22 -38.33
C GLN A 81 -15.75 10.41 -37.64
N GLU A 82 -15.05 11.52 -37.88
CA GLU A 82 -13.80 11.84 -37.17
C GLU A 82 -14.02 11.97 -35.67
N ARG A 83 -15.09 12.65 -35.26
CA ARG A 83 -15.42 12.84 -33.84
C ARG A 83 -15.84 11.54 -33.16
N VAL A 84 -16.59 10.68 -33.86
CA VAL A 84 -16.92 9.33 -33.39
C VAL A 84 -15.66 8.48 -33.26
N GLN A 85 -14.76 8.50 -34.24
CA GLN A 85 -13.50 7.77 -34.19
C GLN A 85 -12.61 8.21 -33.02
N GLN A 86 -12.45 9.53 -32.81
CA GLN A 86 -11.71 10.06 -31.66
C GLN A 86 -12.31 9.63 -30.32
N VAL A 87 -13.63 9.78 -30.15
CA VAL A 87 -14.32 9.38 -28.92
C VAL A 87 -14.22 7.87 -28.70
N THR A 88 -14.36 7.06 -29.74
CA THR A 88 -14.17 5.60 -29.61
C THR A 88 -12.73 5.22 -29.27
N GLY A 89 -11.73 5.89 -29.84
CA GLY A 89 -10.32 5.68 -29.52
C GLY A 89 -10.02 5.98 -28.06
N GLU A 90 -10.45 7.14 -27.57
CA GLU A 90 -10.26 7.53 -26.16
C GLU A 90 -11.00 6.63 -25.17
N ILE A 91 -12.22 6.19 -25.50
CA ILE A 91 -13.00 5.28 -24.64
C ILE A 91 -12.33 3.91 -24.61
N ILE A 92 -11.90 3.38 -25.76
CA ILE A 92 -11.19 2.10 -25.84
C ILE A 92 -9.88 2.19 -25.05
N GLU A 93 -9.10 3.26 -25.24
CA GLU A 93 -7.84 3.46 -24.50
C GLU A 93 -8.08 3.55 -22.98
N ARG A 94 -9.11 4.30 -22.54
CA ARG A 94 -9.50 4.34 -21.11
C ARG A 94 -9.91 2.98 -20.57
N LEU A 95 -10.71 2.21 -21.31
CA LEU A 95 -11.16 0.88 -20.90
C LEU A 95 -10.01 -0.14 -20.85
N VAL A 96 -9.11 -0.09 -21.83
CA VAL A 96 -7.90 -0.92 -21.88
C VAL A 96 -6.97 -0.57 -20.73
N ASN A 97 -6.69 0.72 -20.52
CA ASN A 97 -5.86 1.17 -19.41
C ASN A 97 -6.47 0.80 -18.05
N LYS A 98 -7.79 0.96 -17.88
CA LYS A 98 -8.48 0.51 -16.66
C LYS A 98 -8.32 -0.99 -16.43
N ARG A 99 -8.57 -1.82 -17.46
CA ARG A 99 -8.39 -3.28 -17.36
C ARG A 99 -6.95 -3.68 -17.06
N ILE A 100 -5.97 -3.02 -17.68
CA ILE A 100 -4.55 -3.27 -17.42
C ILE A 100 -4.21 -2.91 -15.97
N THR A 101 -4.72 -1.80 -15.45
CA THR A 101 -4.53 -1.39 -14.06
C THR A 101 -5.17 -2.38 -13.09
N ASP A 102 -6.44 -2.73 -13.29
CA ASP A 102 -7.16 -3.72 -12.46
C ASP A 102 -6.44 -5.08 -12.46
N PHE A 103 -5.95 -5.52 -13.63
CA PHE A 103 -5.17 -6.75 -13.77
C PHE A 103 -3.84 -6.69 -13.02
N LYS A 104 -3.10 -5.58 -13.15
CA LYS A 104 -1.85 -5.35 -12.40
C LYS A 104 -2.11 -5.39 -10.90
N GLU A 105 -3.11 -4.65 -10.41
CA GLU A 105 -3.48 -4.62 -8.99
C GLU A 105 -3.85 -6.01 -8.46
N GLY A 106 -4.61 -6.78 -9.23
CA GLY A 106 -4.95 -8.17 -8.92
C GLY A 106 -3.71 -9.08 -8.80
N MET A 107 -2.79 -8.99 -9.76
CA MET A 107 -1.52 -9.75 -9.70
C MET A 107 -0.67 -9.33 -8.50
N TRP A 108 -0.55 -8.03 -8.22
CA TRP A 108 0.18 -7.52 -7.06
C TRP A 108 -0.42 -7.97 -5.72
N ALA A 109 -1.75 -8.06 -5.63
CA ALA A 109 -2.43 -8.59 -4.45
C ALA A 109 -2.12 -10.08 -4.24
N GLN A 110 -2.12 -10.87 -5.33
CA GLN A 110 -1.75 -12.29 -5.28
C GLN A 110 -0.28 -12.49 -4.89
N MET A 111 0.65 -11.73 -5.48
CA MET A 111 2.07 -11.79 -5.11
C MET A 111 2.27 -11.44 -3.64
N ARG A 112 1.65 -10.37 -3.13
CA ARG A 112 1.70 -10.03 -1.70
C ARG A 112 1.12 -11.13 -0.81
N SER A 113 0.02 -11.78 -1.22
CA SER A 113 -0.52 -12.89 -0.43
C SER A 113 0.42 -14.10 -0.40
N ILE A 114 1.14 -14.36 -1.49
CA ILE A 114 2.13 -15.44 -1.56
C ILE A 114 3.33 -15.09 -0.68
N ASP A 115 3.86 -13.87 -0.80
CA ASP A 115 4.97 -13.39 0.02
C ASP A 115 4.63 -13.45 1.51
N ASN A 116 3.45 -12.99 1.93
CA ASN A 116 3.00 -13.07 3.33
C ASN A 116 2.90 -14.52 3.82
N LYS A 117 2.47 -15.46 2.95
CA LYS A 117 2.42 -16.89 3.31
C LYS A 117 3.81 -17.49 3.43
N HIS A 118 4.76 -17.07 2.61
CA HIS A 118 6.16 -17.47 2.72
C HIS A 118 6.82 -16.88 3.96
N GLU A 119 6.58 -15.60 4.25
CA GLU A 119 7.08 -14.92 5.45
C GLU A 119 6.56 -15.59 6.72
N ALA A 120 5.27 -15.92 6.80
CA ALA A 120 4.72 -16.66 7.93
C ALA A 120 5.35 -18.06 8.10
N LYS A 121 5.72 -18.74 7.00
CA LYS A 121 6.45 -20.01 7.07
C LYS A 121 7.89 -19.81 7.53
N ASP A 122 8.56 -18.78 7.03
CA ASP A 122 9.94 -18.44 7.39
C ASP A 122 10.04 -18.05 8.87
N ASP A 123 9.05 -17.32 9.41
CA ASP A 123 8.97 -16.96 10.82
C ASP A 123 8.82 -18.20 11.72
N VAL A 124 7.94 -19.14 11.36
CA VAL A 124 7.79 -20.41 12.09
C VAL A 124 9.08 -21.24 12.05
N VAL A 125 9.75 -21.30 10.90
CA VAL A 125 11.04 -21.99 10.77
C VAL A 125 12.12 -21.28 11.59
N HIS A 126 12.13 -19.95 11.63
CA HIS A 126 13.06 -19.19 12.46
C HIS A 126 12.83 -19.43 13.95
N GLU A 127 11.60 -19.43 14.42
CA GLU A 127 11.27 -19.73 15.83
C GLU A 127 11.73 -21.15 16.21
N GLN A 128 11.50 -22.14 15.35
CA GLN A 128 11.99 -23.50 15.55
C GLN A 128 13.53 -23.58 15.57
N LEU A 129 14.20 -22.85 14.68
CA LEU A 129 15.66 -22.78 14.66
C LEU A 129 16.21 -22.08 15.90
N GLU A 130 15.52 -21.08 16.46
CA GLU A 130 15.93 -20.43 17.70
C GLU A 130 15.81 -21.36 18.90
N ASP A 131 14.72 -22.13 19.01
CA ASP A 131 14.56 -23.15 20.06
C ASP A 131 15.64 -24.25 19.96
N VAL A 132 15.92 -24.73 18.73
CA VAL A 132 17.00 -25.70 18.50
C VAL A 132 18.37 -25.11 18.82
N HIS A 133 18.65 -23.86 18.44
CA HIS A 133 19.91 -23.19 18.81
C HIS A 133 20.03 -23.03 20.33
N GLY A 134 18.96 -22.70 21.05
CA GLY A 134 18.94 -22.64 22.51
C GLY A 134 19.30 -23.98 23.14
N LYS A 135 18.70 -25.07 22.63
CA LYS A 135 19.02 -26.44 23.06
C LYS A 135 20.49 -26.81 22.80
N ILE A 136 21.02 -26.49 21.61
CA ILE A 136 22.43 -26.72 21.28
C ILE A 136 23.35 -25.89 22.17
N GLY A 137 23.00 -24.63 22.44
CA GLY A 137 23.76 -23.77 23.36
C GLY A 137 23.87 -24.38 24.76
N ASN A 138 22.75 -24.85 25.32
CA ASN A 138 22.71 -25.51 26.61
C ASN A 138 23.53 -26.82 26.63
N LEU A 139 23.43 -27.63 25.57
CA LEU A 139 24.24 -28.84 25.43
C LEU A 139 25.74 -28.52 25.34
N ASN A 140 26.13 -27.48 24.62
CA ASN A 140 27.53 -27.06 24.51
C ASN A 140 28.09 -26.56 25.85
N VAL A 141 27.29 -25.82 26.63
CA VAL A 141 27.66 -25.45 28.01
C VAL A 141 27.90 -26.71 28.83
N ARG A 142 26.99 -27.69 28.75
CA ARG A 142 27.11 -28.94 29.50
C ARG A 142 28.29 -29.80 29.08
N ILE A 143 28.55 -29.93 27.77
CA ILE A 143 29.72 -30.62 27.23
C ILE A 143 30.99 -29.97 27.74
N HIS A 144 31.04 -28.64 27.75
CA HIS A 144 32.22 -27.92 28.23
C HIS A 144 32.42 -28.08 29.74
N GLU A 145 31.36 -28.04 30.55
CA GLU A 145 31.41 -28.36 31.98
C GLU A 145 31.98 -29.77 32.21
N LEU A 146 31.49 -30.77 31.47
CA LEU A 146 31.94 -32.16 31.59
C LEU A 146 33.40 -32.32 31.15
N GLN A 147 33.82 -31.68 30.05
CA GLN A 147 35.21 -31.69 29.62
C GLN A 147 36.14 -31.11 30.69
N GLN A 148 35.74 -30.03 31.34
CA GLN A 148 36.52 -29.41 32.41
C GLN A 148 36.55 -30.26 33.68
N GLN A 149 35.46 -30.95 34.02
CA GLN A 149 35.44 -31.94 35.10
C GLN A 149 36.41 -33.09 34.83
N ILE A 150 36.42 -33.63 33.61
CA ILE A 150 37.32 -34.71 33.21
C ILE A 150 38.79 -34.26 33.29
N ILE A 151 39.10 -33.03 32.85
CA ILE A 151 40.45 -32.47 32.97
C ILE A 151 40.85 -32.35 34.44
N ALA A 152 39.97 -31.79 35.28
CA ALA A 152 40.23 -31.61 36.71
C ALA A 152 40.42 -32.95 37.44
N GLU A 153 39.64 -33.98 37.11
CA GLU A 153 39.81 -35.32 37.67
C GLU A 153 41.10 -36.00 37.18
N ARG A 154 41.49 -35.80 35.91
CA ARG A 154 42.77 -36.31 35.41
C ARG A 154 43.96 -35.65 36.09
N GLU A 155 43.90 -34.35 36.33
CA GLU A 155 44.95 -33.61 37.05
C GLU A 155 44.98 -34.02 38.53
N SER A 156 43.82 -34.17 39.19
CA SER A 156 43.78 -34.63 40.58
C SER A 156 44.28 -36.07 40.72
N MET A 157 44.00 -36.94 39.75
CA MET A 157 44.55 -38.29 39.72
C MET A 157 46.06 -38.28 39.53
N LYS A 158 46.60 -37.46 38.62
CA LYS A 158 48.05 -37.33 38.43
C LYS A 158 48.76 -36.84 39.70
N GLU A 159 48.25 -35.79 40.33
CA GLU A 159 48.79 -35.27 41.60
C GLU A 159 48.68 -36.30 42.73
N ALA A 160 47.56 -37.04 42.82
CA ALA A 160 47.41 -38.11 43.78
C ALA A 160 48.40 -39.27 43.55
N PHE A 161 48.69 -39.62 42.30
CA PHE A 161 49.69 -40.63 41.95
C PHE A 161 51.11 -40.20 42.32
N GLU A 162 51.49 -38.94 42.09
CA GLU A 162 52.80 -38.40 42.48
C GLU A 162 52.94 -38.33 44.01
N LEU A 163 51.89 -37.95 44.74
CA LEU A 163 51.93 -37.76 46.19
C LEU A 163 51.73 -39.05 47.02
N VAL A 164 51.11 -40.10 46.45
CA VAL A 164 51.11 -41.45 47.05
C VAL A 164 52.52 -42.05 47.02
N GLY A 165 53.36 -41.69 46.03
CA GLY A 165 54.80 -41.95 46.05
C GLY A 165 55.55 -41.25 47.19
N GLU A 166 54.98 -40.17 47.75
CA GLU A 166 55.55 -39.36 48.84
C GLU A 166 54.88 -39.58 50.21
N GLY A 167 53.92 -40.50 50.34
CA GLY A 167 53.35 -40.92 51.62
C GLY A 167 52.30 -39.99 52.27
N LYS A 168 51.62 -39.13 51.51
CA LYS A 168 50.54 -38.25 52.04
C LYS A 168 49.13 -38.79 51.74
N THR A 169 48.17 -38.56 52.64
CA THR A 169 46.80 -39.10 52.56
C THR A 169 45.90 -38.33 51.57
N ALA A 170 45.18 -39.09 50.72
CA ALA A 170 44.41 -38.62 49.56
C ALA A 170 43.30 -37.59 49.83
N GLU A 171 42.68 -37.59 51.01
CA GLU A 171 41.58 -36.67 51.35
C GLU A 171 42.00 -35.20 51.44
N SER A 172 43.23 -34.92 51.89
CA SER A 172 43.73 -33.54 51.97
C SER A 172 43.98 -32.91 50.60
N VAL A 173 44.27 -33.74 49.60
CA VAL A 173 44.69 -33.36 48.24
C VAL A 173 43.50 -33.00 47.36
N MET A 174 42.44 -33.80 47.40
CA MET A 174 41.20 -33.60 46.63
C MET A 174 40.47 -32.28 46.96
N SER A 175 40.68 -31.73 48.16
CA SER A 175 40.06 -30.46 48.59
C SER A 175 40.73 -29.21 48.01
N LYS A 176 42.03 -29.27 47.69
CA LYS A 176 42.80 -28.15 47.15
C LYS A 176 42.61 -28.01 45.64
N SER A 177 42.68 -29.09 44.87
CA SER A 177 42.60 -29.05 43.40
C SER A 177 41.23 -28.57 42.89
N ARG A 178 40.13 -28.98 43.55
CA ARG A 178 38.76 -28.50 43.22
C ARG A 178 38.59 -27.00 43.39
N LYS A 179 39.26 -26.37 44.36
CA LYS A 179 39.24 -24.92 44.56
C LYS A 179 39.99 -24.19 43.45
N THR A 180 41.09 -24.74 42.93
CA THR A 180 41.90 -24.13 41.87
C THR A 180 41.22 -24.21 40.50
N ALA A 181 40.59 -25.34 40.17
CA ALA A 181 39.85 -25.51 38.91
C ALA A 181 38.61 -24.60 38.82
N ALA A 182 37.83 -24.49 39.91
CA ALA A 182 36.73 -23.55 40.02
C ALA A 182 37.20 -22.08 39.93
N SER A 183 38.36 -21.78 40.53
CA SER A 183 39.00 -20.46 40.44
C SER A 183 39.38 -20.09 39.00
N ASN A 184 39.88 -21.03 38.19
CA ASN A 184 40.28 -20.77 36.82
C ASN A 184 39.10 -20.67 35.82
N LEU A 185 38.02 -21.44 36.04
CA LEU A 185 36.76 -21.31 35.29
C LEU A 185 36.12 -19.91 35.46
N LEU A 186 36.16 -19.37 36.68
CA LEU A 186 35.71 -18.00 36.97
C LEU A 186 36.65 -16.90 36.42
N LYS A 187 37.92 -17.23 36.12
CA LYS A 187 38.88 -16.23 35.63
C LYS A 187 38.69 -15.86 34.15
N ASN A 188 38.01 -16.66 33.33
CA ASN A 188 37.85 -16.38 31.89
C ASN A 188 36.45 -15.90 31.47
N ARG A 189 35.50 -15.93 32.40
CA ARG A 189 34.11 -15.52 32.17
C ARG A 189 33.69 -14.46 33.19
N LEU A 190 32.79 -13.59 32.79
CA LEU A 190 32.09 -12.68 33.69
C LEU A 190 30.69 -13.27 33.90
N LEU A 191 30.41 -13.65 35.16
CA LEU A 191 29.07 -14.01 35.61
C LEU A 191 28.42 -12.75 36.17
N VAL A 192 27.43 -12.24 35.47
CA VAL A 192 26.72 -11.03 35.84
C VAL A 192 25.25 -11.25 35.53
N SER A 193 24.39 -11.07 36.53
CA SER A 193 22.93 -11.19 36.39
C SER A 193 22.48 -12.47 35.68
N ASN A 194 23.07 -13.63 36.07
CA ASN A 194 22.82 -14.98 35.52
C ASN A 194 23.30 -15.27 34.09
N ILE A 195 23.97 -14.32 33.43
CA ILE A 195 24.53 -14.52 32.09
C ILE A 195 26.06 -14.68 32.19
N SER A 196 26.57 -15.78 31.65
CA SER A 196 28.01 -16.10 31.64
C SER A 196 28.64 -15.68 30.30
N ILE A 197 29.24 -14.49 30.27
CA ILE A 197 29.82 -13.91 29.06
C ILE A 197 31.34 -14.14 29.06
N PRO A 198 31.94 -14.66 27.96
CA PRO A 198 33.38 -14.71 27.84
C PRO A 198 34.00 -13.30 27.89
N LYS A 199 35.15 -13.14 28.55
CA LYS A 199 35.79 -11.82 28.71
C LYS A 199 36.05 -11.09 27.38
N GLY A 200 36.33 -11.82 26.30
CA GLY A 200 36.51 -11.25 24.97
C GLY A 200 35.23 -10.59 24.42
N HIS A 201 34.11 -11.30 24.52
CA HIS A 201 32.79 -10.85 24.10
C HIS A 201 32.27 -9.69 24.94
N TYR A 202 32.54 -9.73 26.24
CA TYR A 202 32.20 -8.64 27.14
C TYR A 202 32.91 -7.34 26.75
N LYS A 203 34.22 -7.39 26.44
CA LYS A 203 34.96 -6.20 25.97
C LYS A 203 34.36 -5.61 24.69
N VAL A 204 33.92 -6.47 23.77
CA VAL A 204 33.24 -6.05 22.54
C VAL A 204 31.90 -5.39 22.85
N LEU A 205 31.10 -6.03 23.71
CA LEU A 205 29.79 -5.52 24.11
C LEU A 205 29.90 -4.15 24.78
N VAL A 206 30.88 -3.95 25.67
CA VAL A 206 31.16 -2.65 26.32
C VAL A 206 31.40 -1.55 25.29
N LYS A 207 32.17 -1.81 24.22
CA LYS A 207 32.42 -0.82 23.18
C LYS A 207 31.14 -0.41 22.46
N ILE A 208 30.29 -1.38 22.14
CA ILE A 208 29.02 -1.15 21.45
C ILE A 208 28.06 -0.36 22.36
N VAL A 209 27.98 -0.72 23.64
CA VAL A 209 27.16 0.00 24.64
C VAL A 209 27.63 1.44 24.81
N ASN A 210 28.93 1.68 24.95
CA ASN A 210 29.47 3.03 25.10
C ASN A 210 29.16 3.90 23.87
N ASP A 211 29.31 3.37 22.65
CA ASP A 211 28.94 4.09 21.43
C ASP A 211 27.42 4.37 21.39
N CYS A 212 26.60 3.42 21.84
CA CYS A 212 25.15 3.57 21.91
C CYS A 212 24.74 4.69 22.87
N TRP A 213 25.32 4.75 24.06
CA TRP A 213 25.07 5.84 25.01
C TRP A 213 25.42 7.21 24.42
N VAL A 214 26.56 7.32 23.73
CA VAL A 214 26.97 8.56 23.07
C VAL A 214 25.99 8.95 21.95
N ARG A 215 25.57 7.99 21.12
CA ARG A 215 24.64 8.24 20.01
C ARG A 215 23.23 8.56 20.48
N ALA A 216 22.70 7.78 21.42
CA ALA A 216 21.40 8.00 22.03
C ALA A 216 21.30 9.42 22.62
N GLY A 217 22.35 9.87 23.33
CA GLY A 217 22.42 11.23 23.89
C GLY A 217 22.48 12.33 22.82
N ARG A 218 23.15 12.10 21.69
CA ARG A 218 23.21 13.06 20.57
C ARG A 218 21.92 13.13 19.76
N GLU A 219 21.27 11.99 19.57
CA GLU A 219 20.05 11.85 18.74
C GLU A 219 18.76 12.05 19.54
N GLY A 220 18.83 12.15 20.88
CA GLY A 220 17.66 12.27 21.75
C GLY A 220 16.76 11.02 21.73
N LYS A 221 17.34 9.83 21.53
CA LYS A 221 16.62 8.55 21.38
C LYS A 221 16.84 7.64 22.57
N SER A 222 15.94 6.67 22.74
CA SER A 222 16.20 5.54 23.64
C SER A 222 17.39 4.72 23.14
N HIS A 223 18.16 4.16 24.06
CA HIS A 223 19.30 3.30 23.78
C HIS A 223 18.93 2.06 22.94
N THR A 224 17.71 1.55 23.09
CA THR A 224 17.22 0.40 22.31
C THR A 224 16.83 0.74 20.87
N ASP A 225 16.72 2.02 20.55
CA ASP A 225 16.30 2.51 19.23
C ASP A 225 17.48 3.00 18.39
N VAL A 226 18.70 2.90 18.93
CA VAL A 226 19.93 3.14 18.17
C VAL A 226 20.25 1.89 17.35
N ASP A 227 20.08 2.02 16.04
CA ASP A 227 20.32 0.95 15.08
C ASP A 227 21.72 1.02 14.46
N TYR A 228 22.33 -0.15 14.30
CA TYR A 228 23.64 -0.36 13.72
C TYR A 228 23.55 -1.26 12.49
N ASP A 229 24.26 -0.91 11.41
CA ASP A 229 24.60 -1.93 10.41
C ASP A 229 25.88 -2.68 10.82
N MET A 230 26.10 -3.83 10.18
CA MET A 230 27.25 -4.68 10.49
C MET A 230 28.60 -3.98 10.19
N LYS A 231 28.63 -3.01 9.26
CA LYS A 231 29.85 -2.24 8.96
C LYS A 231 30.19 -1.29 10.10
N ALA A 232 29.18 -0.62 10.67
CA ALA A 232 29.32 0.24 11.84
C ALA A 232 29.78 -0.57 13.05
N ILE A 233 29.21 -1.76 13.28
CA ILE A 233 29.68 -2.65 14.36
C ILE A 233 31.15 -3.02 14.16
N ALA A 234 31.54 -3.43 12.95
CA ALA A 234 32.92 -3.78 12.65
C ALA A 234 33.89 -2.62 12.93
N LEU A 235 33.48 -1.39 12.60
CA LEU A 235 34.23 -0.18 12.88
C LEU A 235 34.39 0.09 14.39
N ILE A 236 33.30 0.03 15.16
CA ILE A 236 33.30 0.21 16.63
C ILE A 236 34.21 -0.83 17.29
N MET A 237 34.18 -2.06 16.79
CA MET A 237 35.01 -3.15 17.29
C MET A 237 36.49 -2.96 16.95
N GLY A 238 36.81 -2.22 15.88
CA GLY A 238 38.15 -2.16 15.29
C GLY A 238 38.58 -3.50 14.71
N SER A 239 37.65 -4.23 14.07
CA SER A 239 37.88 -5.61 13.61
C SER A 239 37.37 -5.83 12.18
N ALA A 240 37.89 -6.88 11.53
CA ALA A 240 37.39 -7.31 10.22
C ALA A 240 35.89 -7.68 10.29
N LEU A 241 35.18 -7.46 9.19
CA LEU A 241 33.72 -7.68 9.09
C LEU A 241 33.32 -9.12 9.47
N ALA A 242 34.11 -10.13 9.09
CA ALA A 242 33.85 -11.53 9.42
C ALA A 242 33.89 -11.79 10.95
N ASN A 243 34.82 -11.14 11.65
CA ASN A 243 34.90 -11.25 13.11
C ASN A 243 33.73 -10.52 13.77
N ALA A 244 33.39 -9.32 13.29
CA ALA A 244 32.22 -8.59 13.78
C ALA A 244 30.93 -9.39 13.61
N GLN A 245 30.73 -10.05 12.47
CA GLN A 245 29.59 -10.94 12.24
C GLN A 245 29.56 -12.09 13.24
N ARG A 246 30.70 -12.75 13.48
CA ARG A 246 30.79 -13.85 14.45
C ARG A 246 30.44 -13.39 15.87
N TYR A 247 31.06 -12.32 16.35
CA TYR A 247 30.78 -11.79 17.68
C TYR A 247 29.34 -11.30 17.83
N THR A 248 28.81 -10.62 16.82
CA THR A 248 27.42 -10.13 16.86
C THR A 248 26.43 -11.29 16.85
N ARG A 249 26.72 -12.38 16.12
CA ARG A 249 25.92 -13.61 16.15
C ARG A 249 25.93 -14.23 17.54
N GLU A 250 27.10 -14.41 18.14
CA GLU A 250 27.22 -15.04 19.46
C GLU A 250 26.58 -14.17 20.57
N LEU A 251 26.70 -12.84 20.49
CA LEU A 251 26.01 -11.92 21.40
C LEU A 251 24.48 -11.91 21.19
N ARG A 252 24.02 -12.12 19.96
CA ARG A 252 22.59 -12.31 19.65
C ARG A 252 22.06 -13.62 20.25
N GLU A 253 22.82 -14.71 20.13
CA GLU A 253 22.49 -16.01 20.74
C GLU A 253 22.39 -15.90 22.27
N MET A 254 23.10 -14.96 22.89
CA MET A 254 22.98 -14.64 24.32
C MET A 254 21.86 -13.64 24.66
N GLY A 255 21.08 -13.17 23.68
CA GLY A 255 19.99 -12.19 23.89
C GLY A 255 20.46 -10.75 24.17
N LEU A 256 21.74 -10.44 23.97
CA LEU A 256 22.32 -9.14 24.31
C LEU A 256 22.24 -8.13 23.15
N ILE A 257 22.16 -8.63 21.92
CA ILE A 257 21.98 -7.82 20.72
C ILE A 257 20.74 -8.31 19.99
N GLY A 258 19.83 -7.39 19.66
CA GLY A 258 18.65 -7.65 18.84
C GLY A 258 18.92 -7.41 17.36
N LYS A 259 18.11 -8.01 16.50
CA LYS A 259 18.18 -7.87 15.04
C LYS A 259 16.80 -7.46 14.53
N ARG A 260 16.72 -6.35 13.78
CA ARG A 260 15.48 -5.86 13.15
C ARG A 260 15.62 -5.86 11.65
N LYS A 261 14.56 -6.30 10.96
CA LYS A 261 14.41 -6.18 9.52
C LYS A 261 14.00 -4.75 9.20
N ILE A 262 14.69 -4.11 8.27
CA ILE A 262 14.34 -2.78 7.78
C ILE A 262 13.80 -2.94 6.36
N THR A 263 12.69 -2.27 6.07
CA THR A 263 12.13 -2.15 4.72
C THR A 263 13.18 -1.58 3.79
N THR A 264 13.54 -2.34 2.75
CA THR A 264 14.43 -1.83 1.72
C THR A 264 13.75 -0.72 0.93
N PRO A 265 14.50 0.31 0.51
CA PRO A 265 14.01 1.30 -0.44
C PRO A 265 13.49 0.61 -1.71
N PHE A 266 12.46 1.22 -2.32
CA PHE A 266 11.84 0.72 -3.54
C PHE A 266 12.89 0.48 -4.64
N GLY A 267 12.96 -0.75 -5.16
CA GLY A 267 13.88 -1.13 -6.24
C GLY A 267 15.15 -1.88 -5.82
N GLU A 268 15.47 -1.97 -4.53
CA GLU A 268 16.60 -2.77 -4.05
C GLU A 268 16.17 -4.20 -3.68
N ARG A 269 16.87 -5.22 -4.23
CA ARG A 269 16.66 -6.63 -3.85
C ARG A 269 17.45 -6.98 -2.59
N GLY A 270 16.81 -7.69 -1.67
CA GLY A 270 17.45 -8.30 -0.50
C GLY A 270 17.00 -7.70 0.83
N VAL A 271 17.06 -8.49 1.89
CA VAL A 271 16.63 -8.05 3.23
C VAL A 271 17.77 -7.30 3.92
N ARG A 272 17.53 -6.05 4.33
CA ARG A 272 18.48 -5.30 5.16
C ARG A 272 18.17 -5.51 6.64
N TYR A 273 19.19 -5.86 7.39
CA TYR A 273 19.09 -6.04 8.84
C TYR A 273 19.91 -4.98 9.56
N ARG A 274 19.34 -4.47 10.64
CA ARG A 274 20.07 -3.67 11.62
C ARG A 274 20.01 -4.29 12.99
N TYR A 275 20.98 -3.91 13.79
CA TYR A 275 21.26 -4.49 15.09
C TYR A 275 21.12 -3.40 16.14
N HIS A 276 20.55 -3.73 17.27
CA HIS A 276 20.35 -2.79 18.37
C HIS A 276 20.65 -3.48 19.69
N ILE A 277 20.90 -2.69 20.73
CA ILE A 277 21.13 -3.20 22.07
C ILE A 277 19.78 -3.56 22.70
N THR A 278 19.69 -4.71 23.37
CA THR A 278 18.46 -5.13 24.06
C THR A 278 18.36 -4.53 25.46
N ASN A 279 17.15 -4.50 26.01
CA ASN A 279 16.94 -4.13 27.42
C ASN A 279 17.75 -5.01 28.38
N ALA A 280 17.87 -6.30 28.09
CA ALA A 280 18.67 -7.23 28.88
C ALA A 280 20.14 -6.79 29.00
N THR A 281 20.71 -6.22 27.94
CA THR A 281 22.06 -5.64 28.00
C THR A 281 22.12 -4.39 28.85
N LEU A 282 21.14 -3.50 28.76
CA LEU A 282 21.12 -2.28 29.58
C LEU A 282 21.00 -2.63 31.07
N ASP A 283 20.10 -3.54 31.42
CA ASP A 283 19.92 -4.03 32.79
C ASP A 283 21.22 -4.67 33.32
N HIS A 284 21.92 -5.43 32.46
CA HIS A 284 23.20 -6.04 32.79
C HIS A 284 24.29 -5.02 33.11
N PHE A 285 24.36 -3.92 32.35
CA PHE A 285 25.34 -2.85 32.57
C PHE A 285 24.98 -1.98 33.79
N GLN A 286 23.71 -1.69 34.02
CA GLN A 286 23.27 -0.98 35.21
C GLN A 286 23.53 -1.79 36.49
N ALA A 287 23.32 -3.11 36.46
CA ALA A 287 23.64 -3.99 37.58
C ALA A 287 25.15 -3.97 37.90
N LEU A 288 26.00 -3.88 36.87
CA LEU A 288 27.45 -3.76 37.04
C LEU A 288 27.90 -2.42 37.61
N GLU A 289 27.26 -1.33 37.22
CA GLU A 289 27.54 -0.01 37.80
C GLU A 289 27.18 0.04 39.27
N LYS A 290 26.00 -0.47 39.65
CA LYS A 290 25.60 -0.60 41.06
C LYS A 290 26.58 -1.43 41.89
N GLN A 291 27.04 -2.57 41.36
CA GLN A 291 28.04 -3.40 42.03
C GLN A 291 29.41 -2.71 42.18
N LYS A 292 29.78 -1.79 41.27
CA LYS A 292 31.01 -1.00 41.40
C LYS A 292 30.87 0.10 42.45
N GLU A 293 29.72 0.76 42.52
CA GLU A 293 29.43 1.77 43.53
C GLU A 293 29.39 1.18 44.94
N GLU A 294 28.80 -0.01 45.11
CA GLU A 294 28.75 -0.73 46.39
C GLU A 294 30.13 -1.20 46.88
N LYS A 295 31.07 -1.48 45.96
CA LYS A 295 32.45 -1.86 46.30
C LYS A 295 33.39 -0.69 46.54
N SER A 296 32.97 0.53 46.20
CA SER A 296 33.74 1.76 46.39
C SER A 296 33.35 2.51 47.68
N LYS A 297 32.38 1.98 48.44
CA LYS A 297 31.99 2.42 49.79
C LYS A 297 32.54 1.44 50.82
#